data_AF-A0A5Q4SVS1-F1
#
_entry.id   AF-A0A5Q4SVS1-F1
#
_cell.length_a   1.000
_cell.length_b   1.000
_cell.length_c   1.000
_cell.angle_alpha   90.00
_cell.angle_beta   90.00
_cell.angle_gamma   90.00
#
_symmetry.space_group_name_H-M   'P 1'
#
loop_
_entity.id
_entity.type
_entity.pdbx_description
1 polymer ?
#
loop_
_entity_poly.entity_id
_entity_poly.type
_entity_poly.pdbx_seq_one_letter_code
_entity_poly.pdbx_strand_id
1 'polypeptide(L)'
;MYYGGWGHANVVELNPDMTSLGTFPDGSTYKEITPENYTEGSFMFKRDGTYYMMWSEGGWTGPDYSVSYAMSDSPTGPFRKIDRVLAQDPAVARGSGHNSILNVPGTDIWYIRTTDASFASGANGVHAGTRKPSQAGAPGAAEPVARFDNASVRSNVFTFESADAPNRFIRHAWSRGRVDADVTPYADMRWKVVPGLADPAAVSLESVNFPGTFLRQRDGEVWIDQRTDDAGFRADATWRRVPGLSDRSLVSFEFFGSPGLHLRHRDALLYVEEVTAADRPEATFRAW
;
A
#
# COMPACT_ATOMS: atom_id res chain seq x y z
N MET A 1 20.05 -20.22 -5.03
CA MET A 1 19.78 -19.74 -3.65
C MET A 1 20.58 -18.47 -3.41
N TYR A 2 19.95 -17.47 -2.81
CA TYR A 2 20.59 -16.23 -2.37
C TYR A 2 20.74 -16.30 -0.86
N TYR A 3 21.93 -16.00 -0.33
CA TYR A 3 22.20 -16.06 1.10
C TYR A 3 23.30 -15.06 1.47
N GLY A 4 23.40 -14.72 2.74
CA GLY A 4 24.43 -13.78 3.18
C GLY A 4 24.10 -13.11 4.49
N GLY A 5 25.08 -12.39 5.00
CA GLY A 5 25.04 -11.64 6.25
C GLY A 5 26.39 -10.95 6.45
N TRP A 6 26.48 -10.05 7.43
CA TRP A 6 27.72 -9.38 7.81
C TRP A 6 28.46 -8.70 6.65
N GLY A 7 27.72 -8.10 5.71
CA GLY A 7 28.33 -7.39 4.59
C GLY A 7 28.62 -8.23 3.36
N HIS A 8 28.20 -9.49 3.32
CA HIS A 8 28.40 -10.36 2.15
C HIS A 8 27.09 -10.96 1.65
N ALA A 9 26.76 -10.73 0.38
CA ALA A 9 25.64 -11.34 -0.31
C ALA A 9 26.15 -12.29 -1.39
N ASN A 10 25.64 -13.51 -1.39
CA ASN A 10 26.16 -14.61 -2.18
C ASN A 10 25.03 -15.28 -2.95
N VAL A 11 25.38 -15.84 -4.11
CA VAL A 11 24.48 -16.67 -4.91
C VAL A 11 25.16 -18.00 -5.26
N VAL A 12 24.39 -19.07 -5.13
CA VAL A 12 24.75 -20.43 -5.54
C VAL A 12 23.63 -21.01 -6.40
N GLU A 13 23.98 -21.89 -7.33
CA GLU A 13 23.00 -22.70 -8.03
C GLU A 13 22.56 -23.87 -7.13
N LEU A 14 21.27 -24.19 -7.10
CA LEU A 14 20.78 -25.41 -6.47
C LEU A 14 20.53 -26.43 -7.56
N ASN A 15 20.94 -27.68 -7.31
CA ASN A 15 20.58 -28.80 -8.18
C ASN A 15 19.08 -29.09 -8.06
N PRO A 16 18.51 -29.90 -8.97
CA PRO A 16 17.08 -30.25 -8.95
C PRO A 16 16.58 -30.89 -7.65
N ASP A 17 17.47 -31.45 -6.82
CA ASP A 17 17.14 -32.01 -5.51
C ASP A 17 16.86 -30.94 -4.44
N MET A 18 17.16 -29.66 -4.73
CA MET A 18 17.05 -28.52 -3.82
C MET A 18 17.86 -28.65 -2.52
N THR A 19 18.78 -29.61 -2.44
CA THR A 19 19.59 -29.91 -1.26
C THR A 19 21.08 -29.96 -1.55
N SER A 20 21.49 -30.03 -2.82
CA SER A 20 22.89 -29.96 -3.24
C SER A 20 23.16 -28.76 -4.13
N LEU A 21 24.42 -28.30 -4.12
CA LEU A 21 24.85 -27.14 -4.90
C LEU A 21 25.27 -27.55 -6.32
N GLY A 22 24.86 -26.74 -7.29
CA GLY A 22 25.30 -26.83 -8.67
C GLY A 22 26.64 -26.15 -8.91
N THR A 23 27.04 -26.08 -10.18
CA THR A 23 28.26 -25.39 -10.62
C THR A 23 27.91 -24.46 -11.77
N PHE A 24 28.31 -23.20 -11.66
CA PHE A 24 28.13 -22.21 -12.72
C PHE A 24 28.94 -22.57 -13.97
N PRO A 25 28.62 -21.98 -15.15
CA PRO A 25 29.33 -22.27 -16.39
C PRO A 25 30.85 -22.01 -16.37
N ASP A 26 31.31 -21.15 -15.47
CA ASP A 26 32.73 -20.83 -15.26
C ASP A 26 33.45 -21.80 -14.29
N GLY A 27 32.75 -22.83 -13.81
CA GLY A 27 33.29 -23.82 -12.88
C GLY A 27 33.22 -23.41 -11.40
N SER A 28 32.77 -22.19 -11.09
CA SER A 28 32.57 -21.76 -9.70
C SER A 28 31.30 -22.39 -9.11
N THR A 29 31.31 -22.67 -7.81
CA THR A 29 30.10 -23.10 -7.08
C THR A 29 29.38 -21.93 -6.41
N TYR A 30 30.04 -20.77 -6.32
CA TYR A 30 29.62 -19.62 -5.55
C TYR A 30 30.03 -18.33 -6.28
N LYS A 31 29.16 -17.30 -6.22
CA LYS A 31 29.46 -15.95 -6.67
C LYS A 31 29.10 -14.91 -5.60
N GLU A 32 30.01 -13.98 -5.35
CA GLU A 32 29.74 -12.80 -4.54
C GLU A 32 28.97 -11.76 -5.37
N ILE A 33 27.85 -11.28 -4.82
CA ILE A 33 26.95 -10.33 -5.47
C ILE A 33 26.60 -9.16 -4.55
N THR A 34 27.44 -8.92 -3.53
CA THR A 34 27.27 -7.92 -2.47
C THR A 34 27.00 -6.52 -3.05
N PRO A 35 25.81 -5.94 -2.85
CA PRO A 35 25.53 -4.56 -3.20
C PRO A 35 26.07 -3.60 -2.12
N GLU A 36 26.08 -2.30 -2.46
CA GLU A 36 26.48 -1.25 -1.52
C GLU A 36 25.62 -1.28 -0.24
N ASN A 37 26.26 -1.12 0.92
CA ASN A 37 25.63 -1.09 2.25
C ASN A 37 24.86 -2.35 2.65
N TYR A 38 25.08 -3.48 1.96
CA TYR A 38 24.48 -4.75 2.32
C TYR A 38 24.79 -5.12 3.77
N THR A 39 23.78 -5.49 4.55
CA THR A 39 23.97 -6.11 5.87
C THR A 39 23.54 -7.57 5.82
N GLU A 40 22.28 -7.84 5.45
CA GLU A 40 21.69 -9.18 5.41
C GLU A 40 20.36 -9.20 4.63
N GLY A 41 19.60 -10.31 4.73
CA GLY A 41 18.19 -10.33 4.30
C GLY A 41 18.00 -10.32 2.78
N SER A 42 18.90 -11.00 2.06
CA SER A 42 18.79 -11.17 0.60
C SER A 42 17.44 -11.73 0.18
N PHE A 43 16.68 -10.98 -0.63
CA PHE A 43 15.44 -11.45 -1.24
C PHE A 43 15.42 -11.13 -2.73
N MET A 44 15.25 -12.16 -3.55
CA MET A 44 15.20 -12.03 -5.01
C MET A 44 13.81 -12.32 -5.54
N PHE A 45 13.32 -11.50 -6.46
CA PHE A 45 12.17 -11.83 -7.30
C PHE A 45 12.39 -11.38 -8.74
N LYS A 46 11.63 -11.97 -9.67
CA LYS A 46 11.68 -11.63 -11.10
C LYS A 46 10.33 -11.08 -11.54
N ARG A 47 10.34 -9.95 -12.24
CA ARG A 47 9.16 -9.30 -12.81
C ARG A 47 9.50 -8.79 -14.21
N ASP A 48 8.68 -9.11 -15.20
CA ASP A 48 8.84 -8.69 -16.60
C ASP A 48 10.25 -8.91 -17.19
N GLY A 49 10.92 -10.00 -16.80
CA GLY A 49 12.27 -10.33 -17.27
C GLY A 49 13.40 -9.77 -16.42
N THR A 50 13.14 -8.76 -15.58
CA THR A 50 14.12 -8.11 -14.70
C THR A 50 14.20 -8.78 -13.32
N TYR A 51 15.41 -8.92 -12.80
CA TYR A 51 15.70 -9.42 -11.46
C TYR A 51 15.79 -8.25 -10.48
N TYR A 52 15.04 -8.35 -9.39
CA TYR A 52 15.01 -7.40 -8.29
C TYR A 52 15.66 -8.03 -7.08
N MET A 53 16.83 -7.52 -6.70
CA MET A 53 17.52 -7.90 -5.47
C MET A 53 17.17 -6.90 -4.39
N MET A 54 16.63 -7.37 -3.27
CA MET A 54 16.38 -6.58 -2.07
C MET A 54 17.24 -7.07 -0.92
N TRP A 55 17.61 -6.15 -0.03
CA TRP A 55 18.42 -6.46 1.15
C TRP A 55 18.16 -5.46 2.27
N SER A 56 18.56 -5.84 3.48
CA SER A 56 18.54 -4.95 4.63
C SER A 56 19.88 -4.24 4.81
N GLU A 57 19.80 -2.96 5.14
CA GLU A 57 20.94 -2.11 5.52
C GLU A 57 20.82 -1.68 6.97
N GLY A 58 21.94 -1.35 7.60
CA GLY A 58 21.97 -0.84 8.97
C GLY A 58 21.89 -1.92 10.04
N GLY A 59 21.94 -1.52 11.31
CA GLY A 59 21.86 -2.44 12.44
C GLY A 59 20.41 -2.82 12.75
N TRP A 60 20.10 -4.13 12.83
CA TRP A 60 18.74 -4.62 13.13
C TRP A 60 18.14 -4.13 14.48
N THR A 61 18.98 -3.68 15.41
CA THR A 61 18.55 -3.06 16.69
C THR A 61 18.46 -1.53 16.62
N GLY A 62 18.92 -0.94 15.52
CA GLY A 62 19.09 0.49 15.33
C GLY A 62 18.01 1.13 14.47
N PRO A 63 17.93 2.47 14.49
CA PRO A 63 16.94 3.22 13.72
C PRO A 63 17.23 3.27 12.22
N ASP A 64 18.39 2.80 11.80
CA ASP A 64 18.88 2.76 10.44
C ASP A 64 18.51 1.46 9.69
N TYR A 65 17.91 0.48 10.38
CA TYR A 65 17.46 -0.75 9.74
C TYR A 65 16.38 -0.46 8.69
N SER A 66 16.69 -0.82 7.45
CA SER A 66 15.94 -0.42 6.27
C SER A 66 16.06 -1.44 5.15
N VAL A 67 15.18 -1.37 4.16
CA VAL A 67 15.23 -2.25 2.97
C VAL A 67 15.59 -1.45 1.74
N SER A 68 16.66 -1.85 1.07
CA SER A 68 17.11 -1.30 -0.22
C SER A 68 16.90 -2.30 -1.34
N TYR A 69 16.99 -1.80 -2.58
CA TYR A 69 16.91 -2.65 -3.76
C TYR A 69 17.84 -2.22 -4.89
N ALA A 70 18.05 -3.17 -5.80
CA ALA A 70 18.74 -3.03 -7.07
C ALA A 70 18.01 -3.87 -8.13
N MET A 71 18.21 -3.50 -9.40
CA MET A 71 17.70 -4.25 -10.54
C MET A 71 18.85 -4.77 -11.40
N SER A 72 18.65 -5.90 -12.06
CA SER A 72 19.58 -6.46 -13.04
C SER A 72 18.86 -7.30 -14.08
N ASP A 73 19.44 -7.42 -15.26
CA ASP A 73 18.98 -8.36 -16.29
C ASP A 73 19.51 -9.80 -16.03
N SER A 74 20.37 -9.96 -15.03
CA SER A 74 20.99 -11.24 -14.66
C SER A 74 20.70 -11.61 -13.20
N PRO A 75 20.45 -12.91 -12.90
CA PRO A 75 20.28 -13.38 -11.53
C PRO A 75 21.55 -13.27 -10.67
N THR A 76 22.71 -13.04 -11.29
CA THR A 76 24.01 -12.88 -10.63
C THR A 76 24.52 -11.43 -10.67
N GLY A 77 23.66 -10.48 -11.03
CA GLY A 77 24.01 -9.07 -11.06
C GLY A 77 24.75 -8.64 -12.35
N PRO A 78 25.36 -7.44 -12.33
CA PRO A 78 25.64 -6.62 -11.15
C PRO A 78 24.38 -6.01 -10.51
N PHE A 79 24.41 -5.84 -9.19
CA PHE A 79 23.35 -5.19 -8.41
C PHE A 79 23.85 -3.86 -7.86
N ARG A 80 23.60 -2.79 -8.61
CA ARG A 80 23.90 -1.42 -8.16
C ARG A 80 22.69 -0.87 -7.43
N LYS A 81 22.88 -0.39 -6.20
CA LYS A 81 21.80 0.18 -5.38
C LYS A 81 21.09 1.30 -6.14
N ILE A 82 19.77 1.23 -6.15
CA ILE A 82 18.91 2.24 -6.77
C ILE A 82 18.36 3.16 -5.69
N ASP A 83 17.62 2.61 -4.72
CA ASP A 83 17.05 3.39 -3.64
C ASP A 83 16.68 2.49 -2.44
N ARG A 84 16.16 3.12 -1.39
CA ARG A 84 15.55 2.50 -0.23
C ARG A 84 14.03 2.39 -0.44
N VAL A 85 13.52 1.18 -0.34
CA VAL A 85 12.08 0.83 -0.43
C VAL A 85 11.40 1.05 0.92
N LEU A 86 12.12 0.83 2.02
CA LEU A 86 11.57 0.89 3.37
C LEU A 86 12.56 1.54 4.31
N ALA A 87 12.13 2.53 5.08
CA ALA A 87 12.90 3.14 6.15
C ALA A 87 12.06 3.19 7.43
N GLN A 88 12.72 3.31 8.59
CA GLN A 88 12.02 3.51 9.85
C GLN A 88 11.12 4.76 9.82
N ASP A 89 9.92 4.60 10.36
CA ASP A 89 9.05 5.70 10.79
C ASP A 89 8.70 5.46 12.27
N PRO A 90 9.23 6.28 13.21
CA PRO A 90 8.99 6.10 14.64
C PRO A 90 7.52 6.11 15.08
N ALA A 91 6.61 6.67 14.27
CA ALA A 91 5.18 6.68 14.53
C ALA A 91 4.48 5.39 14.06
N VAL A 92 5.15 4.57 13.26
CA VAL A 92 4.56 3.44 12.53
C VAL A 92 5.26 2.13 12.88
N ALA A 93 6.57 2.03 12.64
CA ALA A 93 7.39 0.88 13.03
C ALA A 93 8.87 1.26 13.10
N ARG A 94 9.59 0.66 14.06
CA ARG A 94 11.00 0.90 14.31
C ARG A 94 11.84 -0.28 13.84
N GLY A 95 12.93 0.01 13.13
CA GLY A 95 13.87 -0.98 12.64
C GLY A 95 13.22 -2.04 11.75
N SER A 96 12.54 -1.64 10.67
CA SER A 96 11.88 -2.57 9.75
C SER A 96 12.83 -3.03 8.64
N GLY A 97 13.04 -4.33 8.53
CA GLY A 97 13.86 -4.94 7.48
C GLY A 97 13.55 -6.43 7.31
N HIS A 98 14.55 -7.20 6.90
CA HIS A 98 14.47 -8.65 6.64
C HIS A 98 13.21 -9.06 5.85
N ASN A 99 13.06 -8.47 4.67
CA ASN A 99 11.80 -8.55 3.94
C ASN A 99 11.59 -9.87 3.17
N SER A 100 10.34 -10.06 2.75
CA SER A 100 9.91 -11.04 1.75
C SER A 100 8.90 -10.40 0.80
N ILE A 101 8.81 -10.90 -0.43
CA ILE A 101 7.87 -10.44 -1.44
C ILE A 101 6.94 -11.59 -1.87
N LEU A 102 5.66 -11.29 -2.07
CA LEU A 102 4.64 -12.19 -2.60
C LEU A 102 3.97 -11.56 -3.83
N ASN A 103 3.75 -12.31 -4.89
CA ASN A 103 2.89 -11.89 -6.00
C ASN A 103 1.49 -12.51 -5.87
N VAL A 104 0.45 -11.76 -6.21
CA VAL A 104 -0.89 -12.34 -6.41
C VAL A 104 -0.93 -13.01 -7.78
N PRO A 105 -1.17 -14.33 -7.85
CA PRO A 105 -1.11 -15.07 -9.10
C PRO A 105 -1.94 -14.46 -10.22
N GLY A 106 -1.35 -14.34 -11.42
CA GLY A 106 -2.04 -13.80 -12.60
C GLY A 106 -2.21 -12.27 -12.60
N THR A 107 -1.61 -11.56 -11.64
CA THR A 107 -1.69 -10.10 -11.57
C THR A 107 -0.32 -9.48 -11.36
N ASP A 108 -0.26 -8.16 -11.50
CA ASP A 108 0.92 -7.36 -11.19
C ASP A 108 0.83 -6.69 -9.81
N ILE A 109 0.11 -7.34 -8.88
CA ILE A 109 -0.01 -6.93 -7.48
C ILE A 109 1.04 -7.67 -6.66
N TRP A 110 1.89 -6.91 -5.97
CA TRP A 110 3.00 -7.45 -5.18
C TRP A 110 2.91 -7.00 -3.74
N TYR A 111 3.05 -7.93 -2.81
CA TYR A 111 3.06 -7.69 -1.38
C TYR A 111 4.48 -7.76 -0.80
N ILE A 112 4.96 -6.74 -0.08
CA ILE A 112 6.16 -6.83 0.76
C ILE A 112 5.79 -7.15 2.22
N ARG A 113 6.54 -8.02 2.89
CA ARG A 113 6.40 -8.32 4.32
C ARG A 113 7.76 -8.15 4.99
N THR A 114 7.81 -7.47 6.13
CA THR A 114 9.04 -7.18 6.88
C THR A 114 8.92 -7.62 8.33
N THR A 115 10.06 -7.71 9.01
CA THR A 115 10.14 -7.80 10.48
C THR A 115 10.60 -6.47 11.03
N ASP A 116 10.06 -6.05 12.17
CA ASP A 116 10.48 -4.83 12.87
C ASP A 116 10.91 -5.13 14.31
N ALA A 117 11.56 -4.17 14.97
CA ALA A 117 12.05 -4.32 16.35
C ALA A 117 10.92 -4.48 17.39
N SER A 118 9.64 -4.34 17.00
CA SER A 118 8.50 -4.72 17.84
C SER A 118 8.27 -6.23 17.87
N PHE A 119 9.15 -7.04 17.28
CA PHE A 119 9.11 -8.51 17.35
C PHE A 119 9.15 -9.12 18.77
N ALA A 120 9.33 -8.33 19.83
CA ALA A 120 9.00 -8.76 21.20
C ALA A 120 7.47 -8.90 21.45
N SER A 121 6.59 -8.45 20.53
CA SER A 121 5.13 -8.45 20.68
C SER A 121 4.31 -8.95 19.47
N GLY A 122 4.93 -9.49 18.41
CA GLY A 122 4.22 -10.32 17.42
C GLY A 122 3.46 -9.62 16.27
N ALA A 123 3.95 -8.48 15.77
CA ALA A 123 3.37 -7.83 14.58
C ALA A 123 3.94 -8.37 13.25
N ASN A 124 3.06 -8.72 12.30
CA ASN A 124 3.40 -9.20 10.95
C ASN A 124 2.78 -8.25 9.89
N GLY A 125 3.59 -7.63 9.02
CA GLY A 125 3.13 -6.73 7.94
C GLY A 125 3.07 -7.40 6.55
N VAL A 126 2.16 -6.98 5.67
CA VAL A 126 2.00 -7.41 4.25
C VAL A 126 1.60 -6.15 3.44
N HIS A 127 2.25 -5.84 2.30
CA HIS A 127 2.22 -4.50 1.66
C HIS A 127 2.03 -4.48 0.11
N ALA A 128 0.86 -4.09 -0.43
CA ALA A 128 0.59 -4.09 -1.88
C ALA A 128 1.26 -2.91 -2.64
N GLY A 129 1.86 -3.18 -3.81
CA GLY A 129 2.18 -2.17 -4.83
C GLY A 129 1.43 -2.43 -6.14
N THR A 130 0.91 -1.38 -6.78
CA THR A 130 0.29 -1.43 -8.12
C THR A 130 0.92 -0.42 -9.09
N ARG A 131 0.92 -0.76 -10.39
CA ARG A 131 1.45 0.03 -11.50
C ARG A 131 0.45 1.10 -11.97
N LYS A 132 0.92 2.33 -12.26
CA LYS A 132 0.26 3.25 -13.22
C LYS A 132 0.86 3.08 -14.62
N PRO A 133 0.10 3.23 -15.72
CA PRO A 133 0.64 3.16 -17.08
C PRO A 133 1.55 4.37 -17.36
N SER A 134 2.73 4.11 -17.92
CA SER A 134 3.71 5.13 -18.30
C SER A 134 3.32 5.81 -19.61
N GLN A 135 3.32 7.16 -19.64
CA GLN A 135 3.37 7.91 -20.89
C GLN A 135 4.79 7.85 -21.47
N ALA A 136 4.90 7.74 -22.79
CA ALA A 136 6.15 7.59 -23.52
C ALA A 136 6.96 8.90 -23.53
N GLY A 137 8.24 8.84 -23.17
CA GLY A 137 9.18 9.95 -23.38
C GLY A 137 10.61 9.65 -22.92
N ALA A 138 11.54 9.66 -23.90
CA ALA A 138 13.01 9.68 -23.84
C ALA A 138 13.78 8.33 -23.75
N PRO A 139 14.67 8.03 -24.74
CA PRO A 139 15.55 6.87 -24.70
C PRO A 139 16.86 7.22 -23.96
N GLY A 140 17.22 6.43 -22.95
CA GLY A 140 18.60 6.38 -22.43
C GLY A 140 18.79 6.49 -20.92
N ALA A 141 17.75 6.76 -20.14
CA ALA A 141 17.79 6.57 -18.69
C ALA A 141 16.76 5.50 -18.34
N ALA A 142 17.17 4.45 -17.61
CA ALA A 142 16.22 3.58 -16.95
C ALA A 142 15.50 4.43 -15.89
N GLU A 143 14.34 4.98 -16.26
CA GLU A 143 13.43 5.65 -15.33
C GLU A 143 13.14 4.69 -14.16
N PRO A 144 13.27 5.11 -12.89
CA PRO A 144 13.07 4.23 -11.74
C PRO A 144 11.66 3.64 -11.75
N VAL A 145 11.56 2.35 -12.09
CA VAL A 145 10.30 1.61 -12.13
C VAL A 145 9.90 1.30 -10.68
N ALA A 146 8.74 1.84 -10.28
CA ALA A 146 8.08 1.67 -8.98
C ALA A 146 8.87 2.21 -7.77
N ARG A 147 8.54 3.44 -7.35
CA ARG A 147 8.68 3.79 -5.94
C ARG A 147 7.66 2.96 -5.15
N PHE A 148 8.13 2.11 -4.26
CA PHE A 148 7.29 1.50 -3.23
C PHE A 148 6.99 2.57 -2.18
N ASP A 149 6.15 3.54 -2.54
CA ASP A 149 5.78 4.62 -1.65
C ASP A 149 5.00 4.03 -0.45
N ASN A 150 5.62 4.12 0.73
CA ASN A 150 5.10 3.83 2.06
C ASN A 150 4.75 2.36 2.40
N ALA A 151 5.53 1.82 3.32
CA ALA A 151 5.22 0.72 4.22
C ALA A 151 3.75 0.69 4.66
N SER A 152 3.04 -0.41 4.44
CA SER A 152 1.76 -0.68 5.11
C SER A 152 1.96 -1.56 6.36
N VAL A 153 2.55 -1.02 7.42
CA VAL A 153 2.18 -1.45 8.78
C VAL A 153 0.68 -1.22 8.83
N ARG A 154 -0.14 -2.27 8.62
CA ARG A 154 -1.57 -2.21 8.23
C ARG A 154 -1.99 -0.78 7.94
N SER A 155 -1.65 -0.26 6.75
CA SER A 155 -1.96 1.12 6.42
C SER A 155 -3.46 1.24 6.62
N ASN A 156 -3.84 2.02 7.63
CA ASN A 156 -5.22 2.41 7.78
C ASN A 156 -5.51 3.61 6.88
N VAL A 157 -4.54 4.06 6.09
CA VAL A 157 -4.70 5.09 5.07
C VAL A 157 -5.01 4.43 3.72
N PHE A 158 -6.14 4.80 3.14
CA PHE A 158 -6.62 4.28 1.86
C PHE A 158 -6.97 5.41 0.90
N THR A 159 -7.05 5.07 -0.38
CA THR A 159 -7.86 5.81 -1.36
C THR A 159 -9.05 4.96 -1.78
N PHE A 160 -10.16 5.58 -2.20
CA PHE A 160 -11.37 4.88 -2.60
C PHE A 160 -11.77 5.26 -4.01
N GLU A 161 -11.53 4.37 -4.98
CA GLU A 161 -11.88 4.57 -6.39
C GLU A 161 -13.34 4.14 -6.63
N SER A 162 -14.13 4.92 -7.36
CA SER A 162 -15.51 4.54 -7.70
C SER A 162 -15.54 3.39 -8.72
N ALA A 163 -16.49 2.47 -8.54
CA ALA A 163 -16.60 1.29 -9.40
C ALA A 163 -17.16 1.61 -10.79
N ASP A 164 -17.99 2.64 -10.91
CA ASP A 164 -18.64 3.08 -12.16
C ASP A 164 -17.86 4.17 -12.91
N ALA A 165 -16.95 4.87 -12.23
CA ALA A 165 -16.12 5.90 -12.81
C ALA A 165 -14.63 5.62 -12.54
N PRO A 166 -13.99 4.79 -13.39
CA PRO A 166 -12.58 4.45 -13.26
C PRO A 166 -11.70 5.69 -13.18
N ASN A 167 -10.63 5.60 -12.39
CA ASN A 167 -9.70 6.68 -12.10
C ASN A 167 -10.34 7.88 -11.37
N ARG A 168 -11.54 7.75 -10.78
CA ARG A 168 -12.12 8.77 -9.89
C ARG A 168 -12.14 8.32 -8.45
N PHE A 169 -11.62 9.16 -7.56
CA PHE A 169 -11.40 8.82 -6.16
C PHE A 169 -12.17 9.73 -5.22
N ILE A 170 -12.72 9.17 -4.12
CA ILE A 170 -13.26 9.95 -3.01
C ILE A 170 -12.19 10.93 -2.53
N ARG A 171 -12.50 12.22 -2.64
CA ARG A 171 -11.65 13.34 -2.23
C ARG A 171 -12.50 14.45 -1.63
N HIS A 172 -11.87 15.35 -0.89
CA HIS A 172 -12.49 16.63 -0.52
C HIS A 172 -11.95 17.78 -1.38
N ALA A 173 -12.79 18.76 -1.69
CA ALA A 173 -12.37 20.05 -2.26
C ALA A 173 -13.29 21.14 -1.73
N TRP A 174 -12.72 22.23 -1.21
CA TRP A 174 -13.47 23.27 -0.48
C TRP A 174 -14.37 22.67 0.62
N SER A 175 -13.85 21.65 1.32
CA SER A 175 -14.54 20.80 2.29
C SER A 175 -15.69 19.93 1.76
N ARG A 176 -16.10 20.04 0.50
CA ARG A 176 -17.15 19.20 -0.09
C ARG A 176 -16.57 17.84 -0.52
N GLY A 177 -17.20 16.76 -0.07
CA GLY A 177 -16.88 15.40 -0.51
C GLY A 177 -17.31 15.18 -1.97
N ARG A 178 -16.43 14.60 -2.79
CA ARG A 178 -16.64 14.38 -4.22
C ARG A 178 -15.76 13.25 -4.76
N VAL A 179 -15.97 12.84 -6.00
CA VAL A 179 -15.08 11.92 -6.74
C VAL A 179 -14.46 12.63 -7.94
N ASP A 180 -13.12 12.63 -8.02
CA ASP A 180 -12.40 13.25 -9.15
C ASP A 180 -11.27 12.37 -9.66
N ALA A 181 -10.95 12.55 -10.94
CA ALA A 181 -9.69 12.11 -11.51
C ALA A 181 -8.57 13.13 -11.23
N ASP A 182 -7.32 12.69 -11.35
CA ASP A 182 -6.12 13.54 -11.29
C ASP A 182 -6.07 14.46 -10.06
N VAL A 183 -6.49 13.92 -8.92
CA VAL A 183 -6.64 14.64 -7.65
C VAL A 183 -5.34 15.33 -7.25
N THR A 184 -5.40 16.65 -7.16
CA THR A 184 -4.30 17.52 -6.71
C THR A 184 -4.83 18.51 -5.66
N PRO A 185 -4.19 18.60 -4.49
CA PRO A 185 -3.08 17.76 -4.01
C PRO A 185 -3.51 16.30 -3.79
N TYR A 186 -2.59 15.35 -4.02
CA TYR A 186 -2.83 13.90 -3.86
C TYR A 186 -3.38 13.54 -2.47
N ALA A 187 -3.03 14.33 -1.44
CA ALA A 187 -3.48 14.10 -0.08
C ALA A 187 -4.99 14.34 0.15
N ASP A 188 -5.69 15.05 -0.76
CA ASP A 188 -7.15 15.28 -0.65
C ASP A 188 -7.97 13.99 -0.79
N MET A 189 -7.42 12.96 -1.43
CA MET A 189 -8.07 11.65 -1.59
C MET A 189 -7.55 10.59 -0.63
N ARG A 190 -6.73 10.97 0.35
CA ARG A 190 -6.10 10.05 1.31
C ARG A 190 -6.87 10.06 2.62
N TRP A 191 -7.39 8.90 3.01
CA TRP A 191 -8.28 8.75 4.16
C TRP A 191 -7.73 7.74 5.15
N LYS A 192 -7.50 8.18 6.38
CA LYS A 192 -7.22 7.29 7.50
C LYS A 192 -8.54 6.72 8.04
N VAL A 193 -8.76 5.44 7.79
CA VAL A 193 -9.87 4.63 8.30
C VAL A 193 -9.60 4.28 9.77
N VAL A 194 -10.39 4.84 10.67
CA VAL A 194 -10.28 4.60 12.12
C VAL A 194 -11.54 3.89 12.64
N PRO A 195 -11.51 3.29 13.85
CA PRO A 195 -12.74 2.84 14.50
C PRO A 195 -13.80 3.94 14.50
N GLY A 196 -15.05 3.56 14.25
CA GLY A 196 -16.15 4.52 14.11
C GLY A 196 -16.30 5.39 15.36
N LEU A 197 -16.50 6.69 15.15
CA LEU A 197 -16.62 7.65 16.25
C LEU A 197 -17.86 7.35 17.12
N ALA A 198 -18.95 6.86 16.55
CA ALA A 198 -20.15 6.47 17.30
C ALA A 198 -20.17 4.99 17.70
N ASP A 199 -19.47 4.13 16.97
CA ASP A 199 -19.43 2.68 17.18
C ASP A 199 -18.07 2.11 16.72
N PRO A 200 -17.27 1.54 17.63
CA PRO A 200 -15.95 0.99 17.28
C PRO A 200 -16.02 -0.24 16.35
N ALA A 201 -17.18 -0.88 16.18
CA ALA A 201 -17.39 -1.94 15.19
C ALA A 201 -17.61 -1.40 13.77
N ALA A 202 -17.90 -0.10 13.64
CA ALA A 202 -18.00 0.63 12.38
C ALA A 202 -16.68 1.37 12.07
N VAL A 203 -16.68 2.24 11.06
CA VAL A 203 -15.50 3.04 10.68
C VAL A 203 -15.81 4.52 10.55
N SER A 204 -14.80 5.36 10.72
CA SER A 204 -14.81 6.78 10.35
C SER A 204 -13.62 7.08 9.44
N LEU A 205 -13.80 8.01 8.51
CA LEU A 205 -12.79 8.37 7.50
C LEU A 205 -12.17 9.72 7.87
N GLU A 206 -11.00 9.71 8.50
CA GLU A 206 -10.23 10.90 8.86
C GLU A 206 -9.39 11.37 7.66
N SER A 207 -9.37 12.68 7.38
CA SER A 207 -8.53 13.24 6.32
C SER A 207 -7.04 13.19 6.69
N VAL A 208 -6.19 12.78 5.75
CA VAL A 208 -4.73 12.73 5.99
C VAL A 208 -4.10 14.12 6.01
N ASN A 209 -4.52 15.04 5.12
CA ASN A 209 -3.96 16.39 5.07
C ASN A 209 -4.63 17.37 6.04
N PHE A 210 -5.78 17.02 6.60
CA PHE A 210 -6.44 17.79 7.65
C PHE A 210 -6.76 16.89 8.86
N PRO A 211 -5.75 16.51 9.67
CA PRO A 211 -5.96 15.66 10.84
C PRO A 211 -7.00 16.22 11.80
N GLY A 212 -7.84 15.34 12.34
CA GLY A 212 -9.00 15.73 13.15
C GLY A 212 -10.24 16.16 12.35
N THR A 213 -10.18 16.22 11.02
CA THR A 213 -11.37 16.36 10.16
C THR A 213 -11.83 15.02 9.61
N PHE A 214 -13.15 14.83 9.51
CA PHE A 214 -13.75 13.56 9.12
C PHE A 214 -14.77 13.73 8.01
N LEU A 215 -14.81 12.75 7.10
CA LEU A 215 -15.89 12.62 6.13
C LEU A 215 -17.19 12.33 6.89
N ARG A 216 -18.16 13.24 6.78
CA ARG A 216 -19.45 13.14 7.45
C ARG A 216 -20.59 13.61 6.58
N GLN A 217 -21.79 13.17 6.94
CA GLN A 217 -23.03 13.68 6.38
C GLN A 217 -23.40 15.04 7.01
N ARG A 218 -24.04 15.91 6.22
CA ARG A 218 -24.80 17.09 6.65
C ARG A 218 -25.93 17.32 5.65
N ASP A 219 -27.18 17.23 6.10
CA ASP A 219 -28.38 17.53 5.29
C ASP A 219 -28.45 16.75 3.95
N GLY A 220 -28.00 15.49 3.97
CA GLY A 220 -27.95 14.58 2.80
C GLY A 220 -26.68 14.72 1.96
N GLU A 221 -25.91 15.79 2.16
CA GLU A 221 -24.63 16.01 1.50
C GLU A 221 -23.47 15.49 2.35
N VAL A 222 -22.30 15.33 1.73
CA VAL A 222 -21.10 14.83 2.41
C VAL A 222 -19.97 15.84 2.36
N TRP A 223 -19.36 16.07 3.52
CA TRP A 223 -18.35 17.10 3.75
C TRP A 223 -17.21 16.54 4.60
N ILE A 224 -16.08 17.25 4.64
CA ILE A 224 -15.14 17.13 5.76
C ILE A 224 -15.37 18.26 6.74
N ASP A 225 -15.45 17.93 8.03
CA ASP A 225 -15.54 18.91 9.10
C ASP A 225 -14.67 18.50 10.28
N GLN A 226 -14.20 19.49 11.03
CA GLN A 226 -13.44 19.26 12.24
C GLN A 226 -14.30 18.53 13.27
N ARG A 227 -13.73 17.48 13.89
CA ARG A 227 -14.41 16.72 14.93
C ARG A 227 -14.86 17.62 16.07
N THR A 228 -16.13 17.46 16.43
CA THR A 228 -16.70 17.91 17.69
C THR A 228 -17.04 16.70 18.56
N ASP A 229 -17.11 16.89 19.88
CA ASP A 229 -17.37 15.80 20.84
C ASP A 229 -18.86 15.60 21.16
N ASP A 230 -19.77 16.04 20.28
CA ASP A 230 -21.19 15.77 20.40
C ASP A 230 -21.60 14.46 19.69
N ALA A 231 -22.73 13.88 20.11
CA ALA A 231 -23.20 12.61 19.58
C ALA A 231 -23.69 12.70 18.13
N GLY A 232 -24.16 13.88 17.69
CA GLY A 232 -24.61 14.12 16.33
C GLY A 232 -23.45 13.99 15.36
N PHE A 233 -22.37 14.74 15.58
CA PHE A 233 -21.16 14.64 14.76
C PHE A 233 -20.63 13.22 14.68
N ARG A 234 -20.54 12.52 15.82
CA ARG A 234 -20.04 11.14 15.85
C ARG A 234 -20.91 10.22 14.99
N ALA A 235 -22.24 10.36 15.05
CA ALA A 235 -23.14 9.57 14.20
C ALA A 235 -22.99 9.93 12.72
N ASP A 236 -22.95 11.22 12.40
CA ASP A 236 -22.82 11.76 11.04
C ASP A 236 -21.52 11.34 10.34
N ALA A 237 -20.45 11.14 11.12
CA ALA A 237 -19.12 10.76 10.65
C ALA A 237 -18.83 9.25 10.77
N THR A 238 -19.82 8.42 11.11
CA THR A 238 -19.66 6.97 11.25
C THR A 238 -20.36 6.21 10.13
N TRP A 239 -19.66 5.20 9.60
CA TRP A 239 -20.08 4.41 8.45
C TRP A 239 -19.92 2.92 8.75
N ARG A 240 -20.96 2.12 8.48
CA ARG A 240 -20.84 0.66 8.48
C ARG A 240 -20.21 0.25 7.16
N ARG A 241 -19.03 -0.37 7.24
CA ARG A 241 -18.36 -0.93 6.07
C ARG A 241 -19.04 -2.24 5.67
N VAL A 242 -19.63 -2.30 4.49
CA VAL A 242 -20.34 -3.47 3.96
C VAL A 242 -19.72 -3.94 2.64
N PRO A 243 -19.96 -5.19 2.21
CA PRO A 243 -19.58 -5.63 0.87
C PRO A 243 -20.16 -4.70 -0.20
N GLY A 244 -19.40 -4.46 -1.26
CA GLY A 244 -19.82 -3.56 -2.34
C GLY A 244 -21.19 -3.93 -2.91
N LEU A 245 -22.05 -2.93 -3.10
CA LEU A 245 -23.43 -3.14 -3.53
C LEU A 245 -23.52 -3.69 -4.95
N SER A 246 -22.62 -3.28 -5.85
CA SER A 246 -22.54 -3.79 -7.23
C SER A 246 -21.56 -4.96 -7.40
N ASP A 247 -20.52 -5.01 -6.59
CA ASP A 247 -19.50 -6.06 -6.55
C ASP A 247 -19.10 -6.35 -5.10
N ARG A 248 -19.41 -7.54 -4.62
CA ARG A 248 -19.17 -7.94 -3.22
C ARG A 248 -17.69 -8.08 -2.87
N SER A 249 -16.79 -8.09 -3.85
CA SER A 249 -15.33 -8.06 -3.62
C SER A 249 -14.82 -6.64 -3.29
N LEU A 250 -15.64 -5.61 -3.55
CA LEU A 250 -15.36 -4.21 -3.26
C LEU A 250 -16.03 -3.78 -1.93
N VAL A 251 -16.02 -2.48 -1.64
CA VAL A 251 -16.60 -1.92 -0.42
C VAL A 251 -17.71 -0.90 -0.72
N SER A 252 -18.73 -0.88 0.13
CA SER A 252 -19.70 0.22 0.24
C SER A 252 -19.76 0.71 1.69
N PHE A 253 -20.21 1.94 1.88
CA PHE A 253 -20.33 2.57 3.20
C PHE A 253 -21.79 2.90 3.48
N GLU A 254 -22.41 2.13 4.36
CA GLU A 254 -23.77 2.41 4.85
C GLU A 254 -23.69 3.44 5.99
N PHE A 255 -24.60 4.39 6.00
CA PHE A 255 -24.65 5.43 7.02
C PHE A 255 -25.03 4.84 8.38
N PHE A 256 -24.28 5.17 9.42
CA PHE A 256 -24.54 4.64 10.75
C PHE A 256 -25.89 5.08 11.31
N GLY A 257 -26.24 6.36 11.13
CA GLY A 257 -27.42 6.98 11.72
C GLY A 257 -28.76 6.55 11.12
N SER A 258 -28.77 6.00 9.90
CA SER A 258 -29.98 5.51 9.26
C SER A 258 -29.65 4.34 8.32
N PRO A 259 -29.98 3.09 8.71
CA PRO A 259 -29.78 1.92 7.86
C PRO A 259 -30.50 2.06 6.51
N GLY A 260 -29.88 1.56 5.45
CA GLY A 260 -30.36 1.67 4.07
C GLY A 260 -29.83 2.87 3.30
N LEU A 261 -29.40 3.94 3.96
CA LEU A 261 -28.70 5.05 3.30
C LEU A 261 -27.22 4.74 3.13
N HIS A 262 -26.65 5.07 1.98
CA HIS A 262 -25.25 4.81 1.67
C HIS A 262 -24.54 6.04 1.13
N LEU A 263 -23.23 6.10 1.37
CA LEU A 263 -22.34 7.00 0.66
C LEU A 263 -22.33 6.63 -0.82
N ARG A 264 -22.73 7.57 -1.67
CA ARG A 264 -22.65 7.44 -3.13
C ARG A 264 -22.22 8.75 -3.76
N HIS A 265 -21.74 8.72 -4.99
CA HIS A 265 -21.56 9.95 -5.76
C HIS A 265 -22.71 10.16 -6.75
N ARG A 266 -22.99 11.42 -7.09
CA ARG A 266 -23.88 11.83 -8.18
C ARG A 266 -23.36 13.15 -8.73
N ASP A 267 -23.19 13.23 -10.04
CA ASP A 267 -22.58 14.40 -10.70
C ASP A 267 -21.24 14.79 -10.05
N ALA A 268 -20.45 13.78 -9.70
CA ALA A 268 -19.19 13.84 -8.94
C ALA A 268 -19.30 14.25 -7.46
N LEU A 269 -20.42 14.76 -6.95
CA LEU A 269 -20.56 15.12 -5.53
C LEU A 269 -21.00 13.93 -4.68
N LEU A 270 -20.53 13.84 -3.43
CA LEU A 270 -20.90 12.75 -2.52
C LEU A 270 -22.19 13.07 -1.74
N TYR A 271 -23.05 12.08 -1.58
CA TYR A 271 -24.31 12.17 -0.86
C TYR A 271 -24.52 10.94 0.02
N VAL A 272 -25.46 11.05 0.96
CA VAL A 272 -25.98 9.94 1.75
C VAL A 272 -27.44 9.74 1.42
N GLU A 273 -27.73 8.72 0.62
CA GLU A 273 -29.05 8.50 0.02
C GLU A 273 -29.38 7.01 -0.05
N GLU A 274 -30.66 6.69 -0.26
CA GLU A 274 -31.07 5.32 -0.62
C GLU A 274 -30.47 4.95 -1.98
N VAL A 275 -30.04 3.70 -2.12
CA VAL A 275 -29.39 3.20 -3.34
C VAL A 275 -30.31 2.20 -4.01
N THR A 276 -30.84 2.55 -5.18
CA THR A 276 -31.60 1.60 -6.00
C THR A 276 -30.65 0.63 -6.70
N ALA A 277 -31.19 -0.40 -7.37
CA ALA A 277 -30.37 -1.36 -8.10
C ALA A 277 -29.49 -0.71 -9.20
N ALA A 278 -29.98 0.37 -9.82
CA ALA A 278 -29.25 1.09 -10.86
C ALA A 278 -28.08 1.92 -10.30
N ASP A 279 -28.22 2.42 -9.07
CA ASP A 279 -27.25 3.34 -8.44
C ASP A 279 -26.13 2.60 -7.69
N ARG A 280 -26.23 1.27 -7.55
CA ARG A 280 -25.25 0.46 -6.80
C ARG A 280 -23.80 0.68 -7.21
N PRO A 281 -23.46 0.83 -8.50
CA PRO A 281 -22.10 1.12 -8.92
C PRO A 281 -21.56 2.45 -8.36
N GLU A 282 -22.40 3.49 -8.25
CA GLU A 282 -22.05 4.82 -7.69
C GLU A 282 -21.80 4.80 -6.17
N ALA A 283 -22.31 3.77 -5.50
CA ALA A 283 -22.13 3.52 -4.07
C ALA A 283 -21.08 2.44 -3.76
N THR A 284 -20.36 1.95 -4.78
CA THR A 284 -19.36 0.88 -4.65
C THR A 284 -17.97 1.43 -4.94
N PHE A 285 -17.00 1.11 -4.09
CA PHE A 285 -15.65 1.64 -4.17
C PHE A 285 -14.61 0.54 -4.02
N ARG A 286 -13.52 0.65 -4.77
CA ARG A 286 -12.31 -0.13 -4.56
C ARG A 286 -11.39 0.62 -3.60
N ALA A 287 -10.99 -0.04 -2.52
CA ALA A 287 -10.01 0.49 -1.59
C ALA A 287 -8.60 0.12 -2.05
N TRP A 288 -7.71 1.11 -2.15
CA TRP A 288 -6.28 0.95 -2.43
C TRP A 288 -5.44 1.37 -1.23
#